data_AF-A0AAV1XZB9-F1
#
_entry.id   AF-A0AAV1XZB9-F1
#
_cell.length_a   1.000
_cell.length_b   1.000
_cell.length_c   1.000
_cell.angle_alpha   90.00
_cell.angle_beta   90.00
_cell.angle_gamma   90.00
#
_symmetry.space_group_name_H-M   'P 1'
#
loop_
_entity.id
_entity.type
_entity.pdbx_description
1 polymer ?
#
loop_
_entity_poly.entity_id
_entity_poly.type
_entity_poly.pdbx_seq_one_letter_code
_entity_poly.pdbx_strand_id
1 'polypeptide(L)'
;MGANHSREELFSSSDSEQEENEESNYEDANENDEGGSSSDRRIKSPTSLDDVDAKLKALKLKYSSSSNIPNAVKLYLHVGGNTPKAKWVTSEKLTSYSFVKTNSVNDEDEDEDDDEGEKEVRDSETFWILKVGSKIRSKVSVEMQMKIFSDQRRVDFVAGAVWAMKFCSEEHCKVFVTQFENCLFENTYNVEGNEKNKVKIFGKDFIGWANPEAADDSMWEDAEDSFSKSPSPARPTQDLREEFEEASNGGIQSLALGALDNSFLVSDNGIQVVKNFAHGIHGKGAFVNFADGYQSKGSSAFMTPKKTLLMKAETNMLLMSPNAGRETFHSTGLHQLDIETGKVVTEWKFGKDGTEITMRDIHNDSKGAQMDPSGSTFLGLDDNRLCRWDMRDRHGIVQDLVDSSNTPVLNWAQGHQFSRGTNFQCFATTGDGSIAVGSLDGKIRLYSISSMRQAKTAFPGLGSPITHVDVTFDGKWIVGTTDTYLVLICTIFTDKDGNMKTGFAGRMGNRIAAPRLLKLSPLDSHLAGANNKFRNAQFSWVTENGKQERHIVATVGKFSVIWNFQQVKDGSHECYRNQQGLKSCYCYKIVLRDDSIVESRFMHDKFAVTDSPEAPLVIATPMKVSSFSMSNRR
;
A
#
# COMPACT_ATOMS: atom_id res chain seq x y z
N MET A 1 -7.41 -20.39 -0.08
CA MET A 1 -6.61 -19.18 -0.36
C MET A 1 -5.49 -19.56 -1.31
N GLY A 2 -5.15 -18.72 -2.30
CA GLY A 2 -4.11 -19.05 -3.29
C GLY A 2 -2.92 -18.12 -3.16
N ALA A 3 -1.71 -18.66 -3.19
CA ALA A 3 -0.48 -17.87 -3.30
C ALA A 3 -0.42 -17.23 -4.70
N ASN A 4 -0.15 -15.92 -4.77
CA ASN A 4 -0.19 -15.14 -6.01
C ASN A 4 0.78 -15.64 -7.09
N HIS A 5 1.90 -16.26 -6.73
CA HIS A 5 2.88 -16.79 -7.69
C HIS A 5 2.33 -17.90 -8.61
N SER A 6 1.29 -18.63 -8.18
CA SER A 6 0.70 -19.71 -8.99
C SER A 6 -0.27 -19.22 -10.07
N ARG A 7 -0.58 -17.92 -10.11
CA ARG A 7 -1.67 -17.34 -10.91
C ARG A 7 -1.20 -16.39 -12.01
N GLU A 8 0.09 -16.10 -12.05
CA GLU A 8 0.72 -15.33 -13.12
C GLU A 8 1.07 -16.29 -14.25
N GLU A 9 0.05 -16.75 -14.98
CA GLU A 9 0.24 -17.67 -16.11
C GLU A 9 1.23 -17.07 -17.13
N LEU A 10 2.26 -17.85 -17.45
CA LEU A 10 3.04 -17.70 -18.68
C LEU A 10 2.03 -17.68 -19.84
N PHE A 11 2.20 -16.79 -20.82
CA PHE A 11 1.48 -16.92 -22.08
C PHE A 11 1.62 -18.38 -22.53
N SER A 12 0.51 -19.12 -22.60
CA SER A 12 0.52 -20.48 -23.11
C SER A 12 1.27 -20.46 -24.44
N SER A 13 2.31 -21.30 -24.53
CA SER A 13 3.22 -21.44 -25.67
C SER A 13 2.53 -22.04 -26.91
N SER A 14 1.28 -21.65 -27.18
CA SER A 14 0.53 -22.02 -28.37
C SER A 14 0.78 -21.07 -29.55
N ASP A 15 1.68 -20.10 -29.41
CA ASP A 15 2.24 -19.31 -30.53
C ASP A 15 3.48 -19.99 -31.14
N SER A 16 3.69 -21.29 -30.89
CA SER A 16 4.52 -22.11 -31.79
C SER A 16 3.77 -22.26 -33.10
N GLU A 17 4.26 -21.61 -34.15
CA GLU A 17 3.87 -21.87 -35.52
C GLU A 17 3.83 -23.39 -35.74
N GLN A 18 2.62 -23.95 -35.90
CA GLN A 18 2.44 -25.30 -36.38
C GLN A 18 2.88 -25.32 -37.84
N GLU A 19 4.17 -25.53 -38.07
CA GLU A 19 4.62 -26.18 -39.29
C GLU A 19 4.20 -27.65 -39.19
N GLU A 20 3.13 -28.01 -39.88
CA GLU A 20 2.77 -29.39 -40.15
C GLU A 20 3.87 -30.04 -41.01
N ASN A 21 4.89 -30.60 -40.37
CA ASN A 21 5.80 -31.55 -41.01
C ASN A 21 5.17 -32.94 -40.94
N GLU A 22 4.50 -33.35 -42.01
CA GLU A 22 4.16 -34.75 -42.26
C GLU A 22 5.46 -35.54 -42.56
N GLU A 23 5.98 -36.25 -41.56
CA GLU A 23 7.00 -37.28 -41.77
C GLU A 23 6.36 -38.51 -42.46
N SER A 24 6.53 -38.63 -43.78
CA SER A 24 6.31 -39.88 -44.49
C SER A 24 7.59 -40.72 -44.49
N ASN A 25 7.56 -41.76 -43.67
CA ASN A 25 8.53 -42.85 -43.55
C ASN A 25 8.82 -43.53 -44.90
N TYR A 26 10.08 -43.63 -45.33
CA TYR A 26 10.48 -44.55 -46.40
C TYR A 26 11.78 -45.28 -46.06
N GLU A 27 11.67 -46.60 -46.05
CA GLU A 27 12.71 -47.59 -45.82
C GLU A 27 13.65 -47.71 -47.02
N ASP A 28 14.92 -47.96 -46.72
CA ASP A 28 16.03 -48.14 -47.64
C ASP A 28 16.08 -49.60 -48.12
N ALA A 29 16.12 -49.82 -49.43
CA ALA A 29 16.41 -51.12 -50.03
C ALA A 29 17.17 -50.95 -51.35
N ASN A 30 18.45 -51.31 -51.31
CA ASN A 30 19.30 -51.60 -52.47
C ASN A 30 18.85 -52.88 -53.17
N GLU A 31 18.82 -52.89 -54.51
CA GLU A 31 19.60 -53.83 -55.37
C GLU A 31 19.30 -53.65 -56.87
N ASN A 32 20.39 -53.53 -57.63
CA ASN A 32 20.72 -54.07 -58.97
C ASN A 32 19.71 -54.11 -60.15
N ASP A 33 20.16 -53.45 -61.24
CA ASP A 33 20.43 -53.99 -62.59
C ASP A 33 19.64 -53.52 -63.83
N GLU A 34 20.44 -53.31 -64.89
CA GLU A 34 20.20 -53.23 -66.35
C GLU A 34 19.12 -52.33 -67.02
N GLY A 35 19.62 -51.42 -67.87
CA GLY A 35 19.17 -51.30 -69.27
C GLY A 35 18.19 -50.18 -69.64
N GLY A 36 18.54 -49.40 -70.68
CA GLY A 36 17.55 -48.82 -71.60
C GLY A 36 17.46 -47.29 -71.69
N SER A 37 17.88 -46.78 -72.85
CA SER A 37 17.73 -45.41 -73.37
C SER A 37 16.27 -44.92 -73.43
N SER A 38 16.01 -43.66 -73.03
CA SER A 38 15.20 -42.67 -73.79
C SER A 38 14.92 -41.39 -72.97
N SER A 39 14.86 -40.27 -73.68
CA SER A 39 14.60 -38.88 -73.31
C SER A 39 13.39 -38.61 -72.41
N ASP A 40 13.51 -37.74 -71.40
CA ASP A 40 13.01 -36.34 -71.43
C ASP A 40 13.14 -35.61 -70.07
N ARG A 41 13.49 -34.31 -70.14
CA ARG A 41 13.30 -33.23 -69.15
C ARG A 41 13.76 -33.45 -67.69
N ARG A 42 15.05 -33.20 -67.44
CA ARG A 42 15.58 -32.84 -66.11
C ARG A 42 15.01 -31.48 -65.65
N ILE A 43 14.25 -31.47 -64.57
CA ILE A 43 14.04 -30.27 -63.74
C ILE A 43 15.34 -30.04 -62.98
N LYS A 44 16.03 -28.92 -63.25
CA LYS A 44 17.24 -28.52 -62.52
C LYS A 44 16.85 -28.03 -61.12
N SER A 45 17.48 -28.58 -60.10
CA SER A 45 17.57 -27.99 -58.76
C SER A 45 18.26 -26.62 -58.84
N PRO A 46 17.74 -25.57 -58.19
CA PRO A 46 18.34 -24.24 -58.26
C PRO A 46 19.72 -24.23 -57.60
N THR A 47 20.69 -23.61 -58.27
CA THR A 47 22.11 -23.62 -57.91
C THR A 47 22.55 -22.41 -57.08
N SER A 48 21.63 -21.53 -56.68
CA SER A 48 21.95 -20.41 -55.78
C SER A 48 20.72 -19.90 -55.02
N LEU A 49 20.98 -19.29 -53.85
CA LEU A 49 19.98 -18.60 -53.02
C LEU A 49 19.24 -17.49 -53.79
N ASP A 50 19.91 -16.87 -54.78
CA ASP A 50 19.33 -15.81 -55.60
C ASP A 50 18.21 -16.31 -56.53
N ASP A 51 18.30 -17.55 -57.02
CA ASP A 51 17.23 -18.16 -57.85
C ASP A 51 15.99 -18.50 -57.00
N VAL A 52 16.18 -18.76 -55.71
CA VAL A 52 15.08 -18.99 -54.76
C VAL A 52 14.40 -17.65 -54.40
N ASP A 53 15.19 -16.60 -54.17
CA ASP A 53 14.67 -15.24 -53.89
C ASP A 53 13.91 -14.65 -55.10
N ALA A 54 14.41 -14.92 -56.32
CA ALA A 54 13.73 -14.52 -57.56
C ALA A 54 12.37 -15.24 -57.75
N LYS A 55 12.29 -16.53 -57.40
CA LYS A 55 11.02 -17.30 -57.44
C LYS A 55 10.05 -16.90 -56.33
N LEU A 56 10.54 -16.55 -55.14
CA LEU A 56 9.72 -16.03 -54.02
C LEU A 56 9.15 -14.65 -54.34
N LYS A 57 9.93 -13.77 -54.98
CA LYS A 57 9.45 -12.46 -55.49
C LYS A 57 8.41 -12.60 -56.60
N ALA A 58 8.56 -13.60 -57.48
CA ALA A 58 7.61 -13.88 -58.55
C ALA A 58 6.25 -14.39 -58.05
N LEU A 59 6.19 -14.96 -56.85
CA LEU A 59 4.96 -15.55 -56.27
C LEU A 59 3.95 -14.54 -55.72
N LYS A 60 4.22 -13.22 -55.73
CA LYS A 60 3.31 -12.18 -55.21
C LYS A 60 2.64 -12.55 -53.88
N LEU A 61 3.36 -13.26 -53.01
CA LEU A 61 2.99 -13.33 -51.60
C LEU A 61 3.03 -11.88 -51.12
N LYS A 62 1.86 -11.34 -50.74
CA LYS A 62 1.76 -10.08 -50.02
C LYS A 62 2.44 -10.26 -48.66
N TYR A 63 3.76 -10.29 -48.65
CA TYR A 63 4.48 -9.75 -47.52
C TYR A 63 4.17 -8.25 -47.58
N SER A 64 3.22 -7.83 -46.74
CA SER A 64 3.21 -6.46 -46.27
C SER A 64 4.63 -6.16 -45.85
N SER A 65 5.35 -5.38 -46.65
CA SER A 65 6.57 -4.71 -46.26
C SER A 65 6.33 -4.22 -44.84
N SER A 66 7.10 -4.71 -43.88
CA SER A 66 7.00 -4.36 -42.48
C SER A 66 7.00 -2.85 -42.35
N SER A 67 5.82 -2.25 -42.30
CA SER A 67 5.64 -0.90 -41.82
C SER A 67 6.20 -0.94 -40.41
N ASN A 68 7.38 -0.33 -40.20
CA ASN A 68 7.93 -0.10 -38.87
C ASN A 68 6.98 0.87 -38.17
N ILE A 69 5.90 0.32 -37.61
CA ILE A 69 4.96 1.07 -36.79
C ILE A 69 5.77 1.45 -35.54
N PRO A 70 6.06 2.75 -35.32
CA PRO A 70 6.76 3.16 -34.12
C PRO A 70 5.92 2.77 -32.90
N ASN A 71 6.58 2.36 -31.81
CA ASN A 71 5.92 1.96 -30.56
C ASN A 71 4.94 0.78 -30.72
N ALA A 72 5.22 -0.15 -31.64
CA ALA A 72 4.39 -1.33 -31.87
C ALA A 72 4.33 -2.27 -30.65
N VAL A 73 3.12 -2.71 -30.31
CA VAL A 73 2.84 -3.64 -29.20
C VAL A 73 1.69 -4.59 -29.57
N LYS A 74 1.65 -5.76 -28.91
CA LYS A 74 0.46 -6.61 -28.85
C LYS A 74 -0.35 -6.26 -27.61
N LEU A 75 -1.66 -6.12 -27.72
CA LEU A 75 -2.54 -5.77 -26.60
C LEU A 75 -3.44 -6.93 -26.20
N TYR A 76 -3.46 -7.25 -24.91
CA TYR A 76 -4.27 -8.31 -24.32
C TYR A 76 -5.20 -7.75 -23.24
N LEU A 77 -6.41 -8.30 -23.17
CA LEU A 77 -7.39 -8.04 -22.13
C LEU A 77 -7.47 -9.25 -21.20
N HIS A 78 -7.43 -9.01 -19.90
CA HIS A 78 -7.68 -10.05 -18.92
C HIS A 78 -9.20 -10.25 -18.76
N VAL A 79 -9.67 -11.48 -18.92
CA VAL A 79 -11.09 -11.86 -18.75
C VAL A 79 -11.23 -12.94 -17.69
N GLY A 80 -12.40 -13.03 -17.06
CA GLY A 80 -12.71 -14.09 -16.09
C GLY A 80 -12.26 -13.81 -14.65
N GLY A 81 -11.67 -12.65 -14.35
CA GLY A 81 -11.36 -12.21 -12.99
C GLY A 81 -10.51 -13.23 -12.21
N ASN A 82 -10.93 -13.62 -11.01
CA ASN A 82 -10.24 -14.64 -10.19
C ASN A 82 -10.87 -16.04 -10.32
N THR A 83 -11.59 -16.31 -11.40
CA THR A 83 -12.27 -17.60 -11.61
C THR A 83 -11.35 -18.60 -12.31
N PRO A 84 -11.65 -19.92 -12.29
CA PRO A 84 -10.90 -20.91 -13.09
C PRO A 84 -10.93 -20.66 -14.61
N LYS A 85 -11.75 -19.71 -15.08
CA LYS A 85 -11.82 -19.30 -16.49
C LYS A 85 -10.97 -18.04 -16.77
N ALA A 86 -10.21 -17.57 -15.79
CA ALA A 86 -9.32 -16.43 -15.94
C ALA A 86 -8.30 -16.70 -17.03
N LYS A 87 -8.14 -15.76 -17.97
CA LYS A 87 -7.14 -15.85 -19.04
C LYS A 87 -6.89 -14.50 -19.68
N TRP A 88 -5.74 -14.40 -20.34
CA TRP A 88 -5.44 -13.31 -21.27
C TRP A 88 -6.04 -13.62 -22.64
N VAL A 89 -6.78 -12.66 -23.20
CA VAL A 89 -7.33 -12.74 -24.56
C VAL A 89 -6.72 -11.64 -25.41
N THR A 90 -6.23 -12.00 -26.59
CA THR A 90 -5.70 -11.03 -27.55
C THR A 90 -6.81 -10.06 -27.98
N SER A 91 -6.63 -8.78 -27.67
CA SER A 91 -7.52 -7.71 -28.09
C SER A 91 -7.10 -7.14 -29.44
N GLU A 92 -5.81 -6.80 -29.59
CA GLU A 92 -5.24 -6.32 -30.85
C GLU A 92 -3.89 -7.02 -31.10
N LYS A 93 -3.77 -7.70 -32.25
CA LYS A 93 -2.57 -8.48 -32.62
C LYS A 93 -1.35 -7.61 -32.90
N LEU A 94 -1.58 -6.37 -33.34
CA LEU A 94 -0.55 -5.36 -33.58
C LEU A 94 -1.22 -3.99 -33.47
N THR A 95 -0.71 -3.16 -32.58
CA THR A 95 -1.17 -1.79 -32.34
C THR A 95 0.02 -0.93 -31.90
N SER A 96 -0.19 0.36 -31.61
CA SER A 96 0.86 1.24 -31.09
C SER A 96 0.41 1.99 -29.85
N TYR A 97 1.38 2.40 -29.03
CA TYR A 97 1.15 3.30 -27.91
C TYR A 97 1.71 4.69 -28.18
N SER A 98 1.11 5.70 -27.55
CA SER A 98 1.63 7.06 -27.51
C SER A 98 1.27 7.75 -26.19
N PHE A 99 2.13 8.67 -25.77
CA PHE A 99 1.86 9.59 -24.67
C PHE A 99 1.49 10.94 -25.26
N VAL A 100 0.32 11.47 -24.89
CA VAL A 100 -0.21 12.73 -25.43
C VAL A 100 -0.54 13.65 -24.26
N LYS A 101 -0.27 14.95 -24.40
CA LYS A 101 -0.67 15.96 -23.42
C LYS A 101 -2.03 16.52 -23.82
N THR A 102 -2.97 16.57 -22.88
CA THR A 102 -4.34 17.03 -23.15
C THR A 102 -4.92 17.73 -21.92
N ASN A 103 -5.98 18.50 -22.10
CA ASN A 103 -6.79 19.11 -21.04
C ASN A 103 -8.01 18.23 -20.67
N SER A 104 -8.36 17.20 -21.46
CA SER A 104 -9.52 16.34 -21.23
C SER A 104 -9.29 14.88 -21.68
N VAL A 105 -9.82 13.94 -20.88
CA VAL A 105 -9.73 12.49 -21.19
C VAL A 105 -10.68 12.10 -22.34
N ASN A 106 -11.64 12.95 -22.72
CA ASN A 106 -12.68 12.62 -23.69
C ASN A 106 -12.63 13.42 -24.97
N ASP A 107 -11.65 14.31 -25.14
CA ASP A 107 -11.52 15.04 -26.39
C ASP A 107 -11.13 14.01 -27.46
N GLU A 108 -12.13 13.66 -28.27
CA GLU A 108 -11.94 13.08 -29.58
C GLU A 108 -11.01 14.03 -30.33
N ASP A 109 -10.10 13.47 -31.12
CA ASP A 109 -9.18 14.28 -31.91
C ASP A 109 -10.05 15.05 -32.94
N GLU A 110 -10.64 16.18 -32.53
CA GLU A 110 -11.31 17.12 -33.42
C GLU A 110 -10.20 17.67 -34.32
N ASP A 111 -10.30 17.31 -35.60
CA ASP A 111 -9.54 17.89 -36.67
C ASP A 111 -9.53 19.42 -36.51
N GLU A 112 -8.38 20.03 -36.78
CA GLU A 112 -8.15 21.48 -36.79
C GLU A 112 -9.23 22.19 -37.62
N ASP A 113 -10.30 22.66 -36.99
CA ASP A 113 -11.20 23.66 -37.56
C ASP A 113 -11.16 24.90 -36.67
N ASP A 114 -10.54 25.94 -37.21
CA ASP A 114 -10.48 27.31 -36.71
C ASP A 114 -11.89 27.80 -36.31
N ASP A 115 -12.15 27.94 -35.01
CA ASP A 115 -13.23 28.81 -34.53
C ASP A 115 -12.72 29.69 -33.39
N GLU A 116 -12.37 30.93 -33.75
CA GLU A 116 -12.02 32.03 -32.86
C GLU A 116 -13.20 32.38 -31.95
N GLY A 117 -13.31 31.66 -30.82
CA GLY A 117 -14.24 31.99 -29.74
C GLY A 117 -13.48 32.22 -28.45
N GLU A 118 -13.27 33.49 -28.08
CA GLU A 118 -12.75 33.92 -26.77
C GLU A 118 -13.56 33.28 -25.62
N LYS A 119 -13.08 32.14 -25.12
CA LYS A 119 -13.49 31.60 -23.82
C LYS A 119 -12.39 31.90 -22.83
N GLU A 120 -12.75 32.67 -21.81
CA GLU A 120 -11.90 33.00 -20.66
C GLU A 120 -11.09 31.77 -20.20
N VAL A 121 -9.77 31.86 -20.37
CA VAL A 121 -8.81 30.84 -19.95
C VAL A 121 -8.83 30.75 -18.43
N ARG A 122 -9.67 29.88 -17.88
CA ARG A 122 -9.32 29.18 -16.65
C ARG A 122 -8.19 28.23 -17.01
N ASP A 123 -7.01 28.38 -16.40
CA ASP A 123 -5.88 27.47 -16.49
C ASP A 123 -6.33 25.99 -16.44
N SER A 124 -6.61 25.38 -17.59
CA SER A 124 -6.84 23.94 -17.66
C SER A 124 -5.46 23.32 -17.71
N GLU A 125 -4.91 22.96 -16.54
CA GLU A 125 -3.63 22.28 -16.44
C GLU A 125 -3.64 21.05 -17.37
N THR A 126 -2.75 21.06 -18.37
CA THR A 126 -2.62 19.96 -19.32
C THR A 126 -1.87 18.80 -18.67
N PHE A 127 -2.31 17.58 -18.89
CA PHE A 127 -1.73 16.36 -18.30
C PHE A 127 -1.49 15.28 -19.36
N TRP A 128 -0.53 14.40 -19.08
CA TRP A 128 -0.20 13.26 -19.92
C TRP A 128 -1.24 12.13 -19.80
N ILE A 129 -1.67 11.62 -20.94
CA ILE A 129 -2.46 10.39 -21.08
C ILE A 129 -1.66 9.34 -21.85
N LEU A 130 -1.92 8.07 -21.55
CA LEU A 130 -1.49 6.94 -22.36
C LEU A 130 -2.62 6.58 -23.33
N LYS A 131 -2.34 6.65 -24.63
CA LYS A 131 -3.17 6.11 -25.71
C LYS A 131 -2.57 4.76 -26.17
N VAL A 132 -3.37 3.71 -26.28
CA VAL A 132 -2.97 2.42 -26.89
C VAL A 132 -4.04 1.97 -27.87
N GLY A 133 -3.68 1.99 -29.16
CA GLY A 133 -4.64 1.75 -30.24
C GLY A 133 -5.90 2.61 -30.10
N SER A 134 -7.03 2.00 -30.42
CA SER A 134 -8.37 2.61 -30.26
C SER A 134 -9.03 2.30 -28.91
N LYS A 135 -8.40 1.47 -28.06
CA LYS A 135 -9.04 0.84 -26.90
C LYS A 135 -8.77 1.54 -25.59
N ILE A 136 -7.61 2.18 -25.46
CA ILE A 136 -7.15 2.73 -24.18
C ILE A 136 -6.83 4.20 -24.38
N ARG A 137 -7.47 5.04 -23.57
CA ARG A 137 -7.17 6.45 -23.37
C ARG A 137 -7.29 6.70 -21.87
N SER A 138 -6.17 6.76 -21.16
CA SER A 138 -6.17 6.85 -19.70
C SER A 138 -5.12 7.86 -19.20
N LYS A 139 -5.47 8.63 -18.17
CA LYS A 139 -4.51 9.54 -17.51
C LYS A 139 -3.35 8.72 -16.94
N VAL A 140 -2.12 9.14 -17.25
CA VAL A 140 -0.92 8.55 -16.66
C VAL A 140 -0.91 8.88 -15.17
N SER A 141 -1.10 7.86 -14.35
CA SER A 141 -1.19 8.00 -12.89
C SER A 141 -0.83 6.70 -12.17
N VAL A 142 -0.58 6.79 -10.87
CA VAL A 142 -0.35 5.62 -9.99
C VAL A 142 -1.55 4.68 -9.92
N GLU A 143 -2.76 5.17 -10.25
CA GLU A 143 -3.99 4.36 -10.29
C GLU A 143 -3.98 3.32 -11.40
N MET A 144 -3.11 3.48 -12.42
CA MET A 144 -2.90 2.47 -13.46
C MET A 144 -2.20 1.21 -12.92
N GLN A 145 -1.67 1.22 -11.69
CA GLN A 145 -1.11 0.06 -10.99
C GLN A 145 -0.15 -0.77 -11.84
N MET A 146 0.72 -0.08 -12.57
CA MET A 146 1.57 -0.71 -13.57
C MET A 146 2.55 -1.71 -12.96
N LYS A 147 2.57 -2.93 -13.48
CA LYS A 147 3.52 -4.00 -13.14
C LYS A 147 4.30 -4.42 -14.37
N ILE A 148 5.62 -4.41 -14.26
CA ILE A 148 6.55 -4.67 -15.37
C ILE A 148 7.14 -6.08 -15.23
N PHE A 149 7.11 -6.83 -16.32
CA PHE A 149 7.71 -8.14 -16.49
C PHE A 149 8.75 -8.05 -17.60
N SER A 150 9.94 -7.55 -17.27
CA SER A 150 11.01 -7.24 -18.22
C SER A 150 11.44 -8.46 -19.05
N ASP A 151 11.57 -9.62 -18.39
CA ASP A 151 11.91 -10.91 -18.99
C ASP A 151 10.85 -11.40 -20.00
N GLN A 152 9.58 -11.09 -19.74
CA GLN A 152 8.45 -11.44 -20.61
C GLN A 152 8.17 -10.37 -21.67
N ARG A 153 8.91 -9.25 -21.66
CA ARG A 153 8.66 -8.05 -22.48
C ARG A 153 7.23 -7.58 -22.34
N ARG A 154 6.71 -7.56 -21.11
CA ARG A 154 5.29 -7.36 -20.82
C ARG A 154 5.08 -6.33 -19.72
N VAL A 155 4.05 -5.51 -19.88
CA VAL A 155 3.58 -4.57 -18.87
C VAL A 155 2.08 -4.76 -18.65
N ASP A 156 1.70 -5.00 -17.41
CA ASP A 156 0.30 -5.10 -16.99
C ASP A 156 -0.14 -3.83 -16.27
N PHE A 157 -1.39 -3.40 -16.49
CA PHE A 157 -1.92 -2.18 -15.91
C PHE A 157 -3.45 -2.16 -15.93
N VAL A 158 -4.02 -1.21 -15.18
CA VAL A 158 -5.46 -0.95 -15.09
C VAL A 158 -5.82 0.28 -15.92
N ALA A 159 -6.82 0.13 -16.78
CA ALA A 159 -7.45 1.21 -17.55
C ALA A 159 -8.90 0.82 -17.88
N GLY A 160 -9.82 1.04 -16.93
CA GLY A 160 -11.22 0.56 -16.97
C GLY A 160 -11.38 -0.97 -16.83
N ALA A 161 -10.39 -1.72 -17.31
CA ALA A 161 -10.19 -3.16 -17.16
C ALA A 161 -8.70 -3.44 -16.95
N VAL A 162 -8.33 -4.72 -16.82
CA VAL A 162 -6.93 -5.15 -16.64
C VAL A 162 -6.35 -5.54 -18.01
N TRP A 163 -5.28 -4.86 -18.40
CA TRP A 163 -4.65 -4.98 -19.71
C TRP A 163 -3.20 -5.43 -19.58
N ALA A 164 -2.68 -6.05 -20.63
CA ALA A 164 -1.27 -6.33 -20.80
C ALA A 164 -0.79 -5.88 -22.18
N MET A 165 0.31 -5.14 -22.21
CA MET A 165 1.05 -4.82 -23.44
C MET A 165 2.27 -5.72 -23.53
N LYS A 166 2.46 -6.37 -24.67
CA LYS A 166 3.67 -7.14 -24.99
C LYS A 166 4.47 -6.44 -26.08
N PHE A 167 5.75 -6.19 -25.80
CA PHE A 167 6.68 -5.46 -26.66
C PHE A 167 7.49 -6.43 -27.55
N CYS A 168 7.96 -5.92 -28.70
CA CYS A 168 8.78 -6.70 -29.63
C CYS A 168 10.15 -7.07 -29.01
N SER A 169 10.76 -6.15 -28.26
CA SER A 169 12.06 -6.33 -27.60
C SER A 169 12.06 -5.80 -26.16
N GLU A 170 13.07 -6.17 -25.39
CA GLU A 170 13.26 -5.68 -24.02
C GLU A 170 13.58 -4.18 -24.01
N GLU A 171 14.34 -3.70 -25.00
CA GLU A 171 14.69 -2.29 -25.17
C GLU A 171 13.44 -1.43 -25.39
N HIS A 172 12.50 -1.87 -26.23
CA HIS A 172 11.23 -1.17 -26.42
C HIS A 172 10.40 -1.10 -25.13
N CYS A 173 10.41 -2.17 -24.33
CA CYS A 173 9.76 -2.18 -23.01
C CYS A 173 10.40 -1.16 -22.06
N LYS A 174 11.74 -1.08 -22.00
CA LYS A 174 12.47 -0.11 -21.18
C LYS A 174 12.21 1.34 -21.61
N VAL A 175 12.15 1.59 -22.92
CA VAL A 175 11.81 2.91 -23.47
C VAL A 175 10.40 3.32 -23.04
N PHE A 176 9.42 2.42 -23.14
CA PHE A 176 8.06 2.67 -22.67
C PHE A 176 8.03 3.01 -21.17
N VAL A 177 8.68 2.19 -20.33
CA VAL A 177 8.70 2.40 -18.86
C VAL A 177 9.30 3.76 -18.52
N THR A 178 10.42 4.12 -19.13
CA THR A 178 11.08 5.42 -18.91
C THR A 178 10.17 6.59 -19.32
N GLN A 179 9.49 6.48 -20.46
CA GLN A 179 8.52 7.50 -20.91
C GLN A 179 7.33 7.62 -19.95
N PHE A 180 6.79 6.48 -19.50
CA PHE A 180 5.70 6.44 -18.54
C PHE A 180 6.09 7.12 -17.22
N GLU A 181 7.27 6.80 -16.67
CA GLU A 181 7.77 7.39 -15.43
C GLU A 181 7.96 8.90 -15.54
N ASN A 182 8.47 9.40 -16.66
CA ASN A 182 8.62 10.83 -16.90
C ASN A 182 7.25 11.54 -17.00
N CYS A 183 6.31 10.95 -17.73
CA CYS A 183 4.94 11.46 -17.82
C CYS A 183 4.23 11.45 -16.45
N LEU A 184 4.43 10.38 -15.68
CA LEU A 184 3.90 10.24 -14.33
C LEU A 184 4.47 11.31 -13.40
N PHE A 185 5.79 11.54 -13.45
CA PHE A 185 6.45 12.57 -12.66
C PHE A 185 5.91 13.96 -12.98
N GLU A 186 5.76 14.29 -14.26
CA GLU A 186 5.21 15.59 -14.67
C GLU A 186 3.76 15.76 -14.22
N ASN A 187 2.91 14.74 -14.42
CA ASN A 187 1.53 14.76 -13.93
C ASN A 187 1.40 14.87 -12.40
N THR A 188 2.44 14.47 -11.67
CA THR A 188 2.45 14.46 -10.20
C THR A 188 2.96 15.76 -9.62
N TYR A 189 4.00 16.35 -10.23
CA TYR A 189 4.72 17.49 -9.67
C TYR A 189 4.58 18.77 -10.49
N ASN A 190 3.87 18.73 -11.63
CA ASN A 190 3.70 19.84 -12.57
C ASN A 190 5.04 20.44 -13.04
N VAL A 191 6.07 19.59 -13.14
CA VAL A 191 7.41 19.94 -13.65
C VAL A 191 7.96 18.81 -14.51
N GLU A 192 8.72 19.14 -15.55
CA GLU A 192 9.29 18.15 -16.47
C GLU A 192 10.14 17.10 -15.73
N GLY A 193 9.98 15.83 -16.12
CA GLY A 193 10.70 14.67 -15.58
C GLY A 193 12.17 14.58 -15.97
N ASN A 194 12.96 15.61 -15.64
CA ASN A 194 14.41 15.61 -15.81
C ASN A 194 15.14 15.51 -14.46
N GLU A 195 16.41 15.08 -14.48
CA GLU A 195 17.21 14.87 -13.26
C GLU A 195 17.31 16.14 -12.39
N LYS A 196 17.44 17.32 -12.99
CA LYS A 196 17.50 18.59 -12.27
C LYS A 196 16.22 18.85 -11.45
N ASN A 197 15.06 18.60 -12.04
CA ASN A 197 13.76 18.77 -11.37
C ASN A 197 13.55 17.69 -10.31
N LYS A 198 13.92 16.43 -10.57
CA LYS A 198 13.90 15.37 -9.56
C LYS A 198 14.71 15.75 -8.32
N VAL A 199 15.94 16.25 -8.49
CA VAL A 199 16.78 16.73 -7.37
C VAL A 199 16.12 17.89 -6.61
N LYS A 200 15.42 18.79 -7.30
CA LYS A 200 14.70 19.91 -6.67
C LYS A 200 13.52 19.42 -5.81
N ILE A 201 12.81 18.37 -6.25
CA ILE A 201 11.64 17.81 -5.57
C ILE A 201 12.05 16.95 -4.36
N PHE A 202 12.95 15.99 -4.57
CA PHE A 202 13.34 15.05 -3.52
C PHE A 202 14.37 15.65 -2.56
N GLY A 203 15.17 16.61 -3.03
CA GLY A 203 16.29 17.18 -2.29
C GLY A 203 17.57 16.35 -2.45
N LYS A 204 18.72 17.00 -2.21
CA LYS A 204 20.06 16.43 -2.44
C LYS A 204 20.35 15.19 -1.59
N ASP A 205 19.74 15.11 -0.40
CA ASP A 205 19.92 13.99 0.52
C ASP A 205 19.13 12.73 0.12
N PHE A 206 18.18 12.85 -0.82
CA PHE A 206 17.29 11.76 -1.23
C PHE A 206 17.41 11.42 -2.72
N ILE A 207 18.57 11.68 -3.34
CA ILE A 207 18.83 11.30 -4.74
C ILE A 207 18.59 9.80 -4.96
N GLY A 208 18.94 8.95 -4.00
CA GLY A 208 18.68 7.51 -4.09
C GLY A 208 17.19 7.15 -4.18
N TRP A 209 16.27 8.05 -3.86
CA TRP A 209 14.84 7.82 -4.05
C TRP A 209 14.40 8.16 -5.47
N ALA A 210 15.06 9.15 -6.09
CA ALA A 210 14.84 9.53 -7.48
C ALA A 210 15.56 8.62 -8.48
N ASN A 211 16.71 8.07 -8.07
CA ASN A 211 17.49 7.09 -8.79
C ASN A 211 17.92 5.94 -7.86
N PRO A 212 17.05 4.94 -7.66
CA PRO A 212 17.28 3.82 -6.74
C PRO A 212 18.49 2.95 -7.08
N GLU A 213 18.94 2.93 -8.33
CA GLU A 213 20.14 2.20 -8.74
C GLU A 213 21.43 2.78 -8.13
N ALA A 214 21.39 4.06 -7.71
CA ALA A 214 22.49 4.74 -7.03
C ALA A 214 22.36 4.74 -5.50
N ALA A 215 21.30 4.13 -4.95
CA ALA A 215 21.06 4.10 -3.51
C ALA A 215 21.94 3.08 -2.79
N ASP A 216 22.17 3.32 -1.49
CA ASP A 216 22.92 2.40 -0.65
C ASP A 216 22.00 1.27 -0.16
N ASP A 217 22.03 0.15 -0.89
CA ASP A 217 21.21 -1.03 -0.58
C ASP A 217 21.78 -1.89 0.57
N SER A 218 23.02 -1.64 1.04
CA SER A 218 23.65 -2.41 2.13
C SER A 218 22.86 -2.32 3.45
N MET A 219 22.15 -1.21 3.66
CA MET A 219 21.29 -1.00 4.84
C MET A 219 20.10 -1.96 4.90
N TRP A 220 19.73 -2.59 3.79
CA TRP A 220 18.73 -3.66 3.78
C TRP A 220 19.32 -5.00 4.24
N GLU A 221 20.61 -5.25 3.99
CA GLU A 221 21.34 -6.46 4.37
C GLU A 221 21.79 -6.42 5.84
N ASP A 222 22.35 -5.29 6.31
CA ASP A 222 22.79 -5.13 7.72
C ASP A 222 21.62 -5.15 8.72
N ALA A 223 20.41 -4.84 8.27
CA ALA A 223 19.19 -4.97 9.06
C ALA A 223 18.74 -6.44 9.26
N GLU A 224 19.41 -7.38 8.61
CA GLU A 224 19.23 -8.83 8.78
C GLU A 224 20.12 -9.42 9.91
N ASP A 225 21.16 -8.71 10.36
CA ASP A 225 22.29 -9.31 11.09
C ASP A 225 22.07 -9.56 12.61
N SER A 226 20.82 -9.79 13.02
CA SER A 226 20.49 -10.34 14.36
C SER A 226 19.70 -11.65 14.30
N PHE A 227 19.54 -12.26 13.12
CA PHE A 227 18.91 -13.57 13.00
C PHE A 227 19.95 -14.65 13.31
N SER A 228 19.80 -15.32 14.45
CA SER A 228 20.50 -16.57 14.71
C SER A 228 20.23 -17.53 13.55
N LYS A 229 21.30 -17.86 12.81
CA LYS A 229 21.31 -18.97 11.85
C LYS A 229 20.83 -20.23 12.57
N SER A 230 19.59 -20.62 12.30
CA SER A 230 19.12 -21.99 12.46
C SER A 230 18.16 -22.33 11.33
N PRO A 231 18.14 -23.60 10.86
CA PRO A 231 18.12 -23.90 9.44
C PRO A 231 16.73 -24.28 8.93
N SER A 232 16.29 -23.64 7.84
CA SER A 232 15.57 -24.20 6.69
C SER A 232 14.83 -23.08 5.95
N PRO A 233 14.65 -23.16 4.62
CA PRO A 233 13.80 -22.21 3.92
C PRO A 233 12.38 -22.38 4.45
N ALA A 234 11.81 -21.34 5.04
CA ALA A 234 10.40 -21.31 5.38
C ALA A 234 9.62 -21.62 4.09
N ARG A 235 8.99 -22.80 4.04
CA ARG A 235 8.17 -23.22 2.91
C ARG A 235 7.06 -22.17 2.70
N PRO A 236 6.71 -21.84 1.46
CA PRO A 236 5.83 -20.71 1.13
C PRO A 236 4.35 -20.89 1.53
N THR A 237 4.00 -21.93 2.29
CA THR A 237 2.61 -22.29 2.61
C THR A 237 2.35 -22.18 4.11
N GLN A 238 2.45 -20.96 4.65
CA GLN A 238 1.76 -20.63 5.90
C GLN A 238 0.28 -20.41 5.54
N ASP A 239 -0.56 -21.39 5.80
CA ASP A 239 -1.99 -21.25 5.52
C ASP A 239 -2.66 -20.48 6.66
N LEU A 240 -3.36 -19.42 6.27
CA LEU A 240 -4.26 -18.68 7.15
C LEU A 240 -5.49 -19.54 7.38
N ARG A 241 -5.74 -19.89 8.64
CA ARG A 241 -6.91 -20.67 9.04
C ARG A 241 -7.86 -19.76 9.78
N GLU A 242 -9.10 -19.69 9.30
CA GLU A 242 -10.17 -19.02 10.05
C GLU A 242 -10.49 -19.88 11.28
N GLU A 243 -10.25 -19.32 12.46
CA GLU A 243 -10.51 -20.00 13.73
C GLU A 243 -11.95 -19.74 14.16
N PHE A 244 -12.42 -18.51 13.99
CA PHE A 244 -13.75 -18.10 14.42
C PHE A 244 -14.29 -16.90 13.63
N GLU A 245 -15.62 -16.83 13.52
CA GLU A 245 -16.38 -15.70 13.00
C GLU A 245 -17.59 -15.46 13.90
N GLU A 246 -17.76 -14.22 14.36
CA GLU A 246 -18.86 -13.80 15.23
C GLU A 246 -19.65 -12.66 14.60
N ALA A 247 -20.97 -12.77 14.63
CA ALA A 247 -21.84 -11.66 14.28
C ALA A 247 -21.81 -10.59 15.37
N SER A 248 -21.58 -9.33 14.98
CA SER A 248 -21.65 -8.19 15.87
C SER A 248 -23.10 -7.81 16.17
N ASN A 249 -23.31 -7.09 17.26
CA ASN A 249 -24.64 -6.59 17.65
C ASN A 249 -25.07 -5.31 16.87
N GLY A 250 -24.30 -4.90 15.85
CA GLY A 250 -24.56 -3.69 15.08
C GLY A 250 -23.41 -3.35 14.12
N GLY A 251 -23.58 -2.27 13.33
CA GLY A 251 -22.61 -1.78 12.35
C GLY A 251 -21.29 -1.34 13.00
N ILE A 252 -20.28 -2.22 13.00
CA ILE A 252 -18.93 -1.91 13.49
C ILE A 252 -18.34 -0.78 12.64
N GLN A 253 -17.80 0.23 13.30
CA GLN A 253 -17.15 1.41 12.69
C GLN A 253 -15.66 1.47 13.02
N SER A 254 -15.20 0.89 14.14
CA SER A 254 -13.78 0.76 14.47
C SER A 254 -13.50 -0.38 15.44
N LEU A 255 -12.24 -0.81 15.49
CA LEU A 255 -11.76 -1.91 16.34
C LEU A 255 -10.64 -1.40 17.26
N ALA A 256 -10.83 -1.53 18.58
CA ALA A 256 -9.77 -1.28 19.56
C ALA A 256 -9.26 -2.60 20.14
N LEU A 257 -8.13 -3.09 19.62
CA LEU A 257 -7.51 -4.30 20.16
C LEU A 257 -6.79 -4.00 21.48
N GLY A 258 -7.10 -4.78 22.51
CA GLY A 258 -6.35 -4.79 23.75
C GLY A 258 -5.19 -5.79 23.69
N ALA A 259 -4.10 -5.43 24.34
CA ALA A 259 -3.01 -6.30 24.71
C ALA A 259 -3.22 -6.96 26.09
N LEU A 260 -4.27 -6.64 26.85
CA LEU A 260 -4.73 -7.41 28.03
C LEU A 260 -5.84 -8.39 27.66
N ASP A 261 -6.87 -8.51 28.48
CA ASP A 261 -7.84 -9.61 28.40
C ASP A 261 -8.96 -9.36 27.38
N ASN A 262 -9.20 -8.10 27.00
CA ASN A 262 -10.36 -7.72 26.21
C ASN A 262 -9.97 -6.87 25.00
N SER A 263 -10.78 -6.94 23.96
CA SER A 263 -10.80 -5.99 22.84
C SER A 263 -12.21 -5.43 22.70
N PHE A 264 -12.35 -4.37 21.89
CA PHE A 264 -13.58 -3.60 21.85
C PHE A 264 -14.00 -3.31 20.40
N LEU A 265 -15.26 -3.61 20.10
CA LEU A 265 -15.90 -3.29 18.82
C LEU A 265 -16.74 -2.04 19.02
N VAL A 266 -16.40 -0.97 18.32
CA VAL A 266 -17.13 0.30 18.40
C VAL A 266 -18.13 0.35 17.26
N SER A 267 -19.39 0.56 17.60
CA SER A 267 -20.51 0.64 16.66
C SER A 267 -21.32 1.91 16.91
N ASP A 268 -22.28 2.22 16.05
CA ASP A 268 -23.13 3.41 16.21
C ASP A 268 -23.95 3.40 17.51
N ASN A 269 -24.27 2.21 18.04
CA ASN A 269 -25.10 2.05 19.23
C ASN A 269 -24.28 1.99 20.53
N GLY A 270 -22.98 1.76 20.45
CA GLY A 270 -22.17 1.50 21.65
C GLY A 270 -20.93 0.67 21.38
N ILE A 271 -20.33 0.25 22.49
CA ILE A 271 -19.07 -0.49 22.52
C ILE A 271 -19.34 -1.90 23.03
N GLN A 272 -19.07 -2.90 22.19
CA GLN A 272 -19.14 -4.30 22.55
C GLN A 272 -17.77 -4.78 23.01
N VAL A 273 -17.71 -5.34 24.21
CA VAL A 273 -16.50 -5.99 24.74
C VAL A 273 -16.43 -7.42 24.22
N VAL A 274 -15.27 -7.81 23.72
CA VAL A 274 -14.95 -9.19 23.31
C VAL A 274 -13.68 -9.63 24.03
N LYS A 275 -13.55 -10.94 24.30
CA LYS A 275 -12.41 -11.45 25.05
C LYS A 275 -11.30 -11.91 24.11
N ASN A 276 -10.06 -11.68 24.52
CA ASN A 276 -8.86 -12.06 23.79
C ASN A 276 -8.42 -13.48 24.17
N PHE A 277 -8.11 -14.29 23.16
CA PHE A 277 -7.60 -15.64 23.30
C PHE A 277 -6.45 -15.88 22.33
N ALA A 278 -5.73 -16.99 22.56
CA ALA A 278 -4.63 -17.42 21.71
C ALA A 278 -5.00 -17.65 20.23
N HIS A 279 -6.28 -17.96 19.95
CA HIS A 279 -6.76 -18.25 18.60
C HIS A 279 -7.61 -17.10 18.03
N GLY A 280 -7.69 -15.96 18.72
CA GLY A 280 -8.44 -14.81 18.25
C GLY A 280 -9.20 -14.07 19.34
N ILE A 281 -10.07 -13.17 18.90
CA ILE A 281 -11.09 -12.56 19.75
C ILE A 281 -12.41 -13.30 19.56
N HIS A 282 -13.08 -13.63 20.66
CA HIS A 282 -14.40 -14.24 20.62
C HIS A 282 -15.20 -14.02 21.91
N GLY A 283 -16.51 -14.21 21.80
CA GLY A 283 -17.48 -14.11 22.88
C GLY A 283 -18.13 -12.73 22.99
N LYS A 284 -19.42 -12.72 23.34
CA LYS A 284 -20.18 -11.51 23.66
C LYS A 284 -20.00 -11.16 25.13
N GLY A 285 -19.03 -10.29 25.41
CA GLY A 285 -18.86 -9.67 26.72
C GLY A 285 -19.93 -8.60 27.00
N ALA A 286 -19.62 -7.70 27.93
CA ALA A 286 -20.49 -6.57 28.24
C ALA A 286 -20.70 -5.67 27.02
N PHE A 287 -21.84 -4.99 26.97
CA PHE A 287 -22.14 -3.97 25.97
C PHE A 287 -22.41 -2.65 26.67
N VAL A 288 -21.66 -1.61 26.30
CA VAL A 288 -21.85 -0.25 26.80
C VAL A 288 -22.63 0.53 25.76
N ASN A 289 -23.88 0.87 26.06
CA ASN A 289 -24.74 1.63 25.17
C ASN A 289 -24.44 3.13 25.28
N PHE A 290 -24.27 3.82 24.16
CA PHE A 290 -24.09 5.26 24.19
C PHE A 290 -25.36 5.97 24.69
N ALA A 291 -26.55 5.41 24.51
CA ALA A 291 -27.80 6.04 24.98
C ALA A 291 -27.94 6.09 26.51
N ASP A 292 -27.37 5.12 27.24
CA ASP A 292 -27.53 5.01 28.71
C ASP A 292 -26.54 5.88 29.49
N GLY A 293 -25.41 6.26 28.88
CA GLY A 293 -24.39 7.11 29.49
C GLY A 293 -24.52 8.61 29.14
N TYR A 294 -25.29 8.96 28.10
CA TYR A 294 -25.32 10.31 27.50
C TYR A 294 -26.68 11.02 27.61
N GLN A 295 -27.49 10.72 28.63
CA GLN A 295 -28.71 11.51 28.92
C GLN A 295 -28.37 12.91 29.48
N SER A 296 -27.59 13.71 28.74
CA SER A 296 -27.57 15.16 28.90
C SER A 296 -28.51 15.77 27.87
N LYS A 297 -29.61 16.35 28.35
CA LYS A 297 -30.60 17.07 27.56
C LYS A 297 -29.97 18.33 26.95
N GLY A 298 -29.51 18.26 25.71
CA GLY A 298 -29.07 19.46 24.99
C GLY A 298 -28.22 19.21 23.75
N SER A 299 -28.87 18.80 22.65
CA SER A 299 -28.46 19.11 21.27
C SER A 299 -26.97 18.95 20.91
N SER A 300 -26.50 17.71 20.76
CA SER A 300 -25.55 17.37 19.70
C SER A 300 -25.87 15.94 19.26
N ALA A 301 -26.16 15.73 17.98
CA ALA A 301 -26.36 14.39 17.44
C ALA A 301 -25.06 13.60 17.67
N PHE A 302 -25.11 12.59 18.55
CA PHE A 302 -23.95 11.77 18.87
C PHE A 302 -23.43 11.13 17.57
N MET A 303 -22.19 11.44 17.21
CA MET A 303 -21.48 10.81 16.10
C MET A 303 -20.58 9.71 16.65
N THR A 304 -20.62 8.55 16.01
CA THR A 304 -19.83 7.38 16.39
C THR A 304 -18.35 7.72 16.48
N PRO A 305 -17.66 7.41 17.60
CA PRO A 305 -16.24 7.63 17.73
C PRO A 305 -15.48 6.93 16.61
N LYS A 306 -14.63 7.69 15.90
CA LYS A 306 -13.78 7.16 14.82
C LYS A 306 -12.35 6.90 15.25
N LYS A 307 -11.97 7.40 16.44
CA LYS A 307 -10.66 7.21 17.05
C LYS A 307 -10.83 6.82 18.49
N THR A 308 -10.19 5.72 18.86
CA THR A 308 -10.22 5.15 20.21
C THR A 308 -8.81 4.91 20.71
N LEU A 309 -8.56 5.22 21.98
CA LEU A 309 -7.25 5.03 22.61
C LEU A 309 -7.40 4.33 23.96
N LEU A 310 -6.80 3.14 24.10
CA LEU A 310 -6.75 2.42 25.37
C LEU A 310 -5.57 2.89 26.21
N MET A 311 -5.78 3.08 27.52
CA MET A 311 -4.76 3.55 28.44
C MET A 311 -4.96 2.99 29.85
N LYS A 312 -4.00 3.25 30.75
CA LYS A 312 -4.04 2.86 32.18
C LYS A 312 -4.23 1.35 32.35
N ALA A 313 -3.35 0.56 31.74
CA ALA A 313 -3.50 -0.89 31.68
C ALA A 313 -4.91 -1.30 31.21
N GLU A 314 -5.39 -0.62 30.16
CA GLU A 314 -6.68 -0.88 29.50
C GLU A 314 -7.92 -0.81 30.42
N THR A 315 -7.83 -0.06 31.52
CA THR A 315 -8.98 0.26 32.38
C THR A 315 -9.77 1.46 31.85
N ASN A 316 -9.14 2.28 31.01
CA ASN A 316 -9.72 3.49 30.46
C ASN A 316 -9.64 3.49 28.92
N MET A 317 -10.68 4.03 28.28
CA MET A 317 -10.73 4.26 26.85
C MET A 317 -11.06 5.73 26.56
N LEU A 318 -10.26 6.37 25.72
CA LEU A 318 -10.57 7.68 25.18
C LEU A 318 -11.31 7.54 23.86
N LEU A 319 -12.43 8.25 23.71
CA LEU A 319 -13.30 8.22 22.55
C LEU A 319 -13.32 9.61 21.91
N MET A 320 -12.79 9.71 20.70
CA MET A 320 -12.80 10.96 19.92
C MET A 320 -13.75 10.82 18.73
N SER A 321 -14.81 11.62 18.76
CA SER A 321 -15.81 11.70 17.69
C SER A 321 -15.53 12.91 16.81
N PRO A 322 -15.72 12.80 15.48
CA PRO A 322 -15.60 13.96 14.59
C PRO A 322 -16.73 14.97 14.88
N ASN A 323 -16.47 16.24 14.63
CA ASN A 323 -17.48 17.29 14.80
C ASN A 323 -18.58 17.20 13.71
N ALA A 324 -19.85 17.24 14.13
CA ALA A 324 -20.99 17.22 13.23
C ALA A 324 -20.98 18.40 12.25
N GLY A 325 -21.16 18.10 10.95
CA GLY A 325 -21.27 19.12 9.89
C GLY A 325 -19.96 19.60 9.27
N ARG A 326 -18.80 19.02 9.62
CA ARG A 326 -17.53 19.26 8.92
C ARG A 326 -17.09 17.98 8.20
N GLU A 327 -16.67 18.10 6.93
CA GLU A 327 -16.07 17.01 6.15
C GLU A 327 -14.69 16.55 6.69
N THR A 328 -14.19 17.19 7.75
CA THR A 328 -12.85 16.94 8.30
C THR A 328 -12.94 16.19 9.64
N PHE A 329 -12.00 15.26 9.88
CA PHE A 329 -11.92 14.42 11.09
C PHE A 329 -11.45 15.18 12.35
N HIS A 330 -11.71 16.49 12.45
CA HIS A 330 -11.30 17.29 13.59
C HIS A 330 -12.34 17.21 14.71
N SER A 331 -11.85 16.99 15.94
CA SER A 331 -12.64 17.06 17.18
C SER A 331 -12.14 18.19 18.06
N THR A 332 -13.04 18.84 18.80
CA THR A 332 -12.70 19.82 19.86
C THR A 332 -12.51 19.18 21.23
N GLY A 333 -12.75 17.88 21.38
CA GLY A 333 -12.62 17.18 22.66
C GLY A 333 -12.62 15.66 22.53
N LEU A 334 -12.69 14.99 23.68
CA LEU A 334 -12.83 13.54 23.76
C LEU A 334 -13.60 13.14 25.02
N HIS A 335 -14.15 11.93 25.02
CA HIS A 335 -14.77 11.34 26.20
C HIS A 335 -13.84 10.29 26.80
N GLN A 336 -13.78 10.24 28.12
CA GLN A 336 -13.08 9.20 28.86
C GLN A 336 -14.11 8.20 29.40
N LEU A 337 -14.06 6.99 28.85
CA LEU A 337 -14.84 5.85 29.29
C LEU A 337 -14.02 5.03 30.28
N ASP A 338 -14.58 4.81 31.46
CA ASP A 338 -14.09 3.81 32.40
C ASP A 338 -14.64 2.44 31.99
N ILE A 339 -13.74 1.51 31.66
CA ILE A 339 -14.10 0.20 31.08
C ILE A 339 -14.71 -0.71 32.14
N GLU A 340 -14.23 -0.64 33.39
CA GLU A 340 -14.71 -1.50 34.47
C GLU A 340 -16.16 -1.21 34.84
N THR A 341 -16.52 0.08 34.89
CA THR A 341 -17.89 0.53 35.20
C THR A 341 -18.76 0.67 33.96
N GLY A 342 -18.17 0.74 32.77
CA GLY A 342 -18.86 0.97 31.51
C GLY A 342 -19.47 2.37 31.39
N LYS A 343 -18.96 3.35 32.14
CA LYS A 343 -19.53 4.71 32.20
C LYS A 343 -18.54 5.75 31.69
N VAL A 344 -19.06 6.77 31.03
CA VAL A 344 -18.27 7.97 30.72
C VAL A 344 -18.06 8.73 32.01
N VAL A 345 -16.80 8.82 32.44
CA VAL A 345 -16.41 9.46 33.70
C VAL A 345 -16.00 10.91 33.51
N THR A 346 -15.56 11.29 32.32
CA THR A 346 -15.14 12.66 32.00
C THR A 346 -15.35 13.00 30.53
N GLU A 347 -15.78 14.23 30.25
CA GLU A 347 -15.68 14.85 28.93
C GLU A 347 -14.58 15.91 28.95
N TRP A 348 -13.62 15.79 28.05
CA TRP A 348 -12.44 16.64 27.96
C TRP A 348 -12.50 17.56 26.74
N LYS A 349 -12.19 18.84 26.92
CA LYS A 349 -11.97 19.79 25.81
C LYS A 349 -10.49 19.94 25.51
N PHE A 350 -10.15 20.09 24.23
CA PHE A 350 -8.81 20.50 23.82
C PHE A 350 -8.71 22.02 23.87
N GLY A 351 -7.76 22.54 24.63
CA GLY A 351 -7.56 23.97 24.73
C GLY A 351 -6.12 24.32 25.08
N LYS A 352 -5.70 25.51 24.64
CA LYS A 352 -4.38 26.05 24.93
C LYS A 352 -4.48 27.56 25.12
N ASP A 353 -3.88 28.07 26.18
CA ASP A 353 -3.82 29.51 26.47
C ASP A 353 -5.22 30.17 26.48
N GLY A 354 -6.22 29.49 27.03
CA GLY A 354 -7.62 29.96 27.09
C GLY A 354 -8.38 29.88 25.76
N THR A 355 -7.78 29.31 24.71
CA THR A 355 -8.40 29.15 23.39
C THR A 355 -8.72 27.69 23.13
N GLU A 356 -9.95 27.39 22.70
CA GLU A 356 -10.35 26.06 22.23
C GLU A 356 -9.61 25.71 20.92
N ILE A 357 -9.12 24.48 20.83
CA ILE A 357 -8.41 23.99 19.65
C ILE A 357 -8.95 22.63 19.23
N THR A 358 -8.57 22.18 18.03
CA THR A 358 -8.96 20.87 17.52
C THR A 358 -7.81 19.88 17.48
N MET A 359 -8.15 18.60 17.45
CA MET A 359 -7.27 17.50 17.12
C MET A 359 -7.87 16.65 16.01
N ARG A 360 -7.01 16.19 15.10
CA ARG A 360 -7.32 15.24 14.03
C ARG A 360 -7.08 13.80 14.45
N ASP A 361 -6.01 13.56 15.20
CA ASP A 361 -5.59 12.22 15.59
C ASP A 361 -5.00 12.21 17.00
N ILE A 362 -5.08 11.05 17.67
CA ILE A 362 -4.54 10.83 19.02
C ILE A 362 -3.83 9.48 19.10
N HIS A 363 -2.78 9.40 19.91
CA HIS A 363 -2.02 8.15 20.09
C HIS A 363 -1.34 8.06 21.46
N ASN A 364 -0.95 6.86 21.88
CA ASN A 364 -0.23 6.65 23.12
C ASN A 364 1.18 7.26 23.03
N ASP A 365 1.76 7.62 24.17
CA ASP A 365 3.10 8.22 24.23
C ASP A 365 4.22 7.33 23.66
N SER A 366 4.03 6.02 23.73
CA SER A 366 4.87 5.02 23.07
C SER A 366 4.01 3.82 22.68
N LYS A 367 4.55 2.95 21.81
CA LYS A 367 3.85 1.76 21.30
C LYS A 367 3.43 0.77 22.40
N GLY A 368 4.05 0.83 23.58
CA GLY A 368 3.71 0.01 24.76
C GLY A 368 2.93 0.74 25.85
N ALA A 369 2.72 2.07 25.76
CA ALA A 369 2.17 2.87 26.85
C ALA A 369 0.69 2.59 27.16
N GLN A 370 -0.04 1.89 26.29
CA GLN A 370 -1.39 1.38 26.56
C GLN A 370 -1.44 0.49 27.82
N MET A 371 -0.35 -0.27 28.06
CA MET A 371 -0.23 -1.25 29.15
C MET A 371 0.23 -0.65 30.48
N ASP A 372 0.67 0.61 30.47
CA ASP A 372 1.16 1.29 31.68
C ASP A 372 -0.01 1.74 32.56
N PRO A 373 -0.17 1.21 33.79
CA PRO A 373 -1.25 1.61 34.69
C PRO A 373 -1.12 3.06 35.18
N SER A 374 0.08 3.65 35.12
CA SER A 374 0.34 5.02 35.55
C SER A 374 0.15 6.06 34.45
N GLY A 375 -0.16 5.61 33.23
CA GLY A 375 -0.36 6.45 32.05
C GLY A 375 -1.42 7.54 32.29
N SER A 376 -1.02 8.79 32.13
CA SER A 376 -1.91 9.96 32.28
C SER A 376 -1.75 10.99 31.18
N THR A 377 -0.91 10.68 30.21
CA THR A 377 -0.59 11.54 29.07
C THR A 377 -0.82 10.77 27.78
N PHE A 378 -1.08 11.51 26.71
CA PHE A 378 -1.18 10.99 25.36
C PHE A 378 -0.82 12.07 24.35
N LEU A 379 -0.58 11.67 23.11
CA LEU A 379 -0.21 12.57 22.03
C LEU A 379 -1.42 13.00 21.22
N GLY A 380 -1.41 14.24 20.77
CA GLY A 380 -2.41 14.82 19.87
C GLY A 380 -1.75 15.43 18.64
N LEU A 381 -2.37 15.20 17.49
CA LEU A 381 -1.97 15.73 16.19
C LEU A 381 -3.13 16.53 15.57
N ASP A 382 -2.79 17.69 15.01
CA ASP A 382 -3.64 18.52 14.16
C ASP A 382 -2.86 18.85 12.87
N ASP A 383 -3.49 19.48 11.88
CA ASP A 383 -2.87 19.76 10.56
C ASP A 383 -1.50 20.46 10.66
N ASN A 384 -1.32 21.31 11.67
CA ASN A 384 -0.07 22.02 11.91
C ASN A 384 0.36 22.00 13.38
N ARG A 385 0.02 20.94 14.11
CA ARG A 385 0.31 20.84 15.55
C ARG A 385 0.68 19.42 15.93
N LEU A 386 1.69 19.31 16.77
CA LEU A 386 2.03 18.07 17.47
C LEU A 386 2.22 18.40 18.94
N CYS A 387 1.48 17.70 19.81
CA CYS A 387 1.49 18.01 21.24
C CYS A 387 1.24 16.77 22.09
N ARG A 388 1.49 16.95 23.39
CA ARG A 388 1.22 16.00 24.46
C ARG A 388 0.21 16.63 25.41
N TRP A 389 -0.88 15.91 25.61
CA TRP A 389 -1.91 16.20 26.58
C TRP A 389 -1.65 15.47 27.88
N ASP A 390 -2.03 16.10 28.98
CA ASP A 390 -2.01 15.53 30.32
C ASP A 390 -3.40 15.61 30.92
N MET A 391 -3.88 14.47 31.38
CA MET A 391 -5.22 14.28 31.93
C MET A 391 -5.29 14.53 33.44
N ARG A 392 -4.16 14.80 34.09
CA ARG A 392 -4.16 15.16 35.52
C ARG A 392 -4.69 16.58 35.65
N ASP A 393 -5.82 16.72 36.30
CA ASP A 393 -6.36 18.04 36.63
C ASP A 393 -5.42 18.74 37.63
N ARG A 394 -4.96 19.94 37.29
CA ARG A 394 -4.11 20.76 38.16
C ARG A 394 -4.89 21.41 39.30
N HIS A 395 -6.21 21.55 39.17
CA HIS A 395 -7.05 22.26 40.13
C HIS A 395 -7.74 21.32 41.13
N GLY A 396 -7.64 19.99 40.93
CA GLY A 396 -8.20 18.98 41.83
C GLY A 396 -9.73 19.06 41.94
N ILE A 397 -10.41 19.55 40.91
CA ILE A 397 -11.87 19.74 40.94
C ILE A 397 -12.53 18.38 40.73
N VAL A 398 -13.32 17.96 41.71
CA VAL A 398 -14.19 16.78 41.59
C VAL A 398 -15.30 17.13 40.58
N GLN A 399 -15.42 16.32 39.54
CA GLN A 399 -16.36 16.56 38.45
C GLN A 399 -17.79 16.25 38.88
N ASP A 400 -18.71 17.16 38.57
CA ASP A 400 -20.14 16.85 38.49
C ASP A 400 -20.52 16.85 37.00
N LEU A 401 -20.83 15.66 36.46
CA LEU A 401 -21.20 15.46 35.05
C LEU A 401 -22.50 16.18 34.65
N VAL A 402 -23.20 16.77 35.63
CA VAL A 402 -24.49 17.45 35.45
C VAL A 402 -24.31 18.91 34.98
N ASP A 403 -23.19 19.57 35.29
CA ASP A 403 -22.95 20.98 34.93
C ASP A 403 -22.13 21.12 33.63
N SER A 404 -22.82 21.19 32.49
CA SER A 404 -22.22 21.39 31.16
C SER A 404 -21.44 22.71 31.00
N SER A 405 -21.54 23.63 31.96
CA SER A 405 -20.79 24.89 31.97
C SER A 405 -19.34 24.75 32.42
N ASN A 406 -18.93 23.58 32.96
CA ASN A 406 -17.62 23.41 33.59
C ASN A 406 -16.82 22.18 33.08
N THR A 407 -16.98 21.83 31.80
CA THR A 407 -16.20 20.76 31.16
C THR A 407 -14.69 21.06 31.22
N PRO A 408 -13.86 20.16 31.76
CA PRO A 408 -12.43 20.41 31.95
C PRO A 408 -11.68 20.51 30.62
N VAL A 409 -10.67 21.38 30.58
CA VAL A 409 -9.75 21.52 29.46
C VAL A 409 -8.49 20.71 29.74
N LEU A 410 -8.08 19.87 28.80
CA LEU A 410 -6.85 19.09 28.91
C LEU A 410 -5.63 19.99 29.06
N ASN A 411 -4.69 19.55 29.90
CA ASN A 411 -3.48 20.31 30.15
C ASN A 411 -2.47 20.10 29.01
N TRP A 412 -2.03 21.20 28.38
CA TRP A 412 -0.93 21.17 27.42
C TRP A 412 0.40 20.93 28.15
N ALA A 413 0.92 19.69 28.08
CA ALA A 413 2.17 19.34 28.75
C ALA A 413 3.39 19.73 27.91
N GLN A 414 3.35 19.43 26.61
CA GLN A 414 4.43 19.71 25.67
C GLN A 414 3.86 19.83 24.27
N GLY A 415 4.57 20.50 23.36
CA GLY A 415 4.21 20.47 21.95
C GLY A 415 4.65 21.70 21.19
N HIS A 416 4.26 21.74 19.92
CA HIS A 416 4.52 22.85 19.05
C HIS A 416 3.36 23.10 18.08
N GLN A 417 3.09 24.38 17.84
CA GLN A 417 2.22 24.86 16.76
C GLN A 417 3.13 25.37 15.65
N PHE A 418 3.05 24.75 14.48
CA PHE A 418 3.80 25.16 13.31
C PHE A 418 3.07 26.31 12.60
N SER A 419 3.84 27.20 11.96
CA SER A 419 3.34 28.46 11.39
C SER A 419 2.33 28.25 10.26
N ARG A 420 2.49 27.18 9.46
CA ARG A 420 1.56 26.56 8.48
C ARG A 420 2.37 25.65 7.53
N GLY A 421 1.70 24.81 6.76
CA GLY A 421 2.30 24.06 5.65
C GLY A 421 2.95 22.73 6.02
N THR A 422 2.79 22.26 7.26
CA THR A 422 3.19 20.89 7.61
C THR A 422 2.19 19.87 7.11
N ASN A 423 0.89 20.24 7.09
CA ASN A 423 -0.23 19.45 6.58
C ASN A 423 -0.22 18.01 7.11
N PHE A 424 -0.04 17.84 8.42
CA PHE A 424 -0.01 16.54 9.06
C PHE A 424 -1.35 15.82 8.89
N GLN A 425 -1.29 14.50 8.72
CA GLN A 425 -2.48 13.66 8.58
C GLN A 425 -2.59 12.58 9.64
N CYS A 426 -1.49 11.90 9.91
CA CYS A 426 -1.44 10.72 10.77
C CYS A 426 -0.08 10.63 11.46
N PHE A 427 0.00 9.90 12.57
CA PHE A 427 1.26 9.67 13.27
C PHE A 427 1.24 8.36 14.06
N ALA A 428 2.43 7.86 14.35
CA ALA A 428 2.65 6.67 15.18
C ALA A 428 3.87 6.86 16.08
N THR A 429 3.97 6.04 17.12
CA THR A 429 5.09 6.07 18.08
C THR A 429 5.89 4.77 18.08
N THR A 430 7.18 4.90 18.36
CA THR A 430 8.10 3.79 18.65
C THR A 430 7.95 3.32 20.10
N GLY A 431 8.64 2.25 20.47
CA GLY A 431 8.70 1.77 21.84
C GLY A 431 9.34 2.77 22.82
N ASP A 432 10.30 3.56 22.35
CA ASP A 432 10.96 4.61 23.15
C ASP A 432 10.20 5.95 23.17
N GLY A 433 9.08 6.05 22.45
CA GLY A 433 8.25 7.27 22.38
C GLY A 433 8.72 8.34 21.41
N SER A 434 9.62 8.00 20.48
CA SER A 434 9.86 8.79 19.26
C SER A 434 8.64 8.73 18.32
N ILE A 435 8.48 9.74 17.47
CA ILE A 435 7.22 9.99 16.74
C ILE A 435 7.48 10.10 15.24
N ALA A 436 6.78 9.30 14.44
CA ALA A 436 6.73 9.44 12.99
C ALA A 436 5.42 10.10 12.57
N VAL A 437 5.48 11.15 11.74
CA VAL A 437 4.31 11.91 11.30
C VAL A 437 4.22 11.90 9.78
N GLY A 438 3.13 11.38 9.23
CA GLY A 438 2.77 11.43 7.82
C GLY A 438 1.99 12.69 7.46
N SER A 439 2.18 13.20 6.24
CA SER A 439 1.61 14.47 5.77
C SER A 439 0.87 14.33 4.44
N LEU A 440 0.00 15.29 4.15
CA LEU A 440 -0.80 15.36 2.91
C LEU A 440 0.08 15.47 1.65
N ASP A 441 1.25 16.09 1.76
CA ASP A 441 2.23 16.20 0.66
C ASP A 441 3.10 14.95 0.48
N GLY A 442 2.74 13.84 1.15
CA GLY A 442 3.45 12.57 1.06
C GLY A 442 4.70 12.48 1.94
N LYS A 443 5.07 13.53 2.68
CA LYS A 443 6.27 13.54 3.51
C LYS A 443 6.06 12.78 4.82
N ILE A 444 7.14 12.15 5.30
CA ILE A 444 7.20 11.52 6.64
C ILE A 444 8.29 12.22 7.46
N ARG A 445 7.91 12.77 8.61
CA ARG A 445 8.82 13.51 9.51
C ARG A 445 9.03 12.75 10.82
N LEU A 446 10.29 12.62 11.23
CA LEU A 446 10.69 11.89 12.43
C LEU A 446 11.06 12.86 13.54
N TYR A 447 10.40 12.76 14.68
CA TYR A 447 10.65 13.55 15.87
C TYR A 447 11.19 12.66 16.99
N SER A 448 12.19 13.17 17.71
CA SER A 448 12.69 12.49 18.91
C SER A 448 11.77 12.76 20.09
N ILE A 449 11.77 11.86 21.08
CA ILE A 449 11.04 12.06 22.35
C ILE A 449 11.40 13.39 23.05
N SER A 450 12.62 13.86 22.89
CA SER A 450 13.11 15.09 23.51
C SER A 450 12.55 16.38 22.89
N SER A 451 12.05 16.36 21.65
CA SER A 451 11.56 17.57 20.99
C SER A 451 10.56 17.30 19.87
N MET A 452 9.36 17.88 20.02
CA MET A 452 8.31 17.94 18.99
C MET A 452 8.39 19.21 18.12
N ARG A 453 9.44 20.05 18.29
CA ARG A 453 9.54 21.33 17.57
C ARG A 453 10.21 21.19 16.21
N GLN A 454 11.19 20.28 16.10
CA GLN A 454 11.95 20.10 14.88
C GLN A 454 12.18 18.62 14.62
N ALA A 455 11.79 18.17 13.44
CA ALA A 455 12.07 16.82 12.98
C ALA A 455 13.59 16.61 12.85
N LYS A 456 14.06 15.44 13.28
CA LYS A 456 15.45 15.00 13.08
C LYS A 456 15.68 14.63 11.63
N THR A 457 14.74 13.93 11.02
CA THR A 457 14.77 13.55 9.60
C THR A 457 13.40 13.79 8.97
N ALA A 458 13.38 14.20 7.70
CA ALA A 458 12.15 14.40 6.93
C ALA A 458 12.32 13.75 5.56
N PHE A 459 11.61 12.65 5.33
CA PHE A 459 11.58 11.95 4.07
C PHE A 459 10.68 12.68 3.07
N PRO A 460 11.10 12.81 1.79
CA PRO A 460 10.27 13.42 0.76
C PRO A 460 9.10 12.50 0.39
N GLY A 461 8.03 13.09 -0.14
CA GLY A 461 6.90 12.32 -0.65
C GLY A 461 7.13 11.81 -2.08
N LEU A 462 6.57 10.64 -2.38
CA LEU A 462 6.58 10.03 -3.72
C LEU A 462 5.35 10.45 -4.56
N GLY A 463 4.72 11.57 -4.22
CA GLY A 463 3.61 12.14 -5.00
C GLY A 463 2.20 11.79 -4.51
N SER A 464 2.06 10.91 -3.52
CA SER A 464 0.77 10.57 -2.91
C SER A 464 0.75 10.93 -1.42
N PRO A 465 -0.41 11.37 -0.87
CA PRO A 465 -0.58 11.63 0.57
C PRO A 465 -0.27 10.41 1.45
N ILE A 466 0.27 10.63 2.65
CA ILE A 466 0.38 9.59 3.67
C ILE A 466 -0.88 9.63 4.56
N THR A 467 -1.78 8.65 4.35
CA THR A 467 -3.08 8.57 5.04
C THR A 467 -3.00 7.84 6.37
N HIS A 468 -2.02 6.95 6.54
CA HIS A 468 -1.72 6.24 7.79
C HIS A 468 -0.22 5.95 7.86
N VAL A 469 0.33 5.87 9.08
CA VAL A 469 1.73 5.48 9.32
C VAL A 469 1.79 4.54 10.52
N ASP A 470 2.68 3.55 10.47
CA ASP A 470 3.07 2.74 11.63
C ASP A 470 4.60 2.55 11.64
N VAL A 471 5.15 2.28 12.81
CA VAL A 471 6.59 2.17 13.05
C VAL A 471 6.87 0.92 13.87
N THR A 472 7.97 0.21 13.59
CA THR A 472 8.37 -0.92 14.44
C THR A 472 8.71 -0.47 15.86
N PHE A 473 8.61 -1.38 16.83
CA PHE A 473 8.85 -1.09 18.24
C PHE A 473 10.25 -0.50 18.47
N ASP A 474 11.26 -1.02 17.76
CA ASP A 474 12.64 -0.55 17.81
C ASP A 474 12.91 0.73 16.98
N GLY A 475 11.89 1.22 16.26
CA GLY A 475 12.00 2.40 15.44
C GLY A 475 12.89 2.27 14.22
N LYS A 476 13.27 1.05 13.80
CA LYS A 476 14.13 0.86 12.62
C LYS A 476 13.37 0.99 11.31
N TRP A 477 12.07 0.69 11.29
CA TRP A 477 11.27 0.62 10.08
C TRP A 477 9.97 1.39 10.19
N ILE A 478 9.58 2.02 9.09
CA ILE A 478 8.33 2.77 8.97
C ILE A 478 7.56 2.24 7.77
N VAL A 479 6.26 2.00 7.94
CA VAL A 479 5.33 1.80 6.84
C VAL A 479 4.41 3.00 6.72
N GLY A 480 4.45 3.67 5.57
CA GLY A 480 3.49 4.71 5.19
C GLY A 480 2.43 4.14 4.26
N THR A 481 1.17 4.47 4.49
CA THR A 481 0.03 4.08 3.65
C THR A 481 -0.31 5.24 2.72
N THR A 482 -0.38 4.97 1.41
CA THR A 482 -0.99 5.87 0.42
C THR A 482 -2.26 5.24 -0.13
N ASP A 483 -2.95 5.87 -1.07
CA ASP A 483 -4.14 5.26 -1.69
C ASP A 483 -3.80 4.03 -2.54
N THR A 484 -2.63 4.01 -3.20
CA THR A 484 -2.31 3.02 -4.25
C THR A 484 -1.16 2.09 -3.92
N TYR A 485 -0.38 2.38 -2.88
CA TYR A 485 0.75 1.57 -2.44
C TYR A 485 1.08 1.81 -0.96
N LEU A 486 1.86 0.91 -0.37
CA LEU A 486 2.55 1.18 0.88
C LEU A 486 4.01 1.53 0.61
N VAL A 487 4.58 2.43 1.39
CA VAL A 487 6.02 2.78 1.33
C VAL A 487 6.70 2.29 2.60
N LEU A 488 7.67 1.39 2.45
CA LEU A 488 8.50 0.87 3.53
C LEU A 488 9.85 1.57 3.53
N ILE A 489 10.19 2.21 4.66
CA ILE A 489 11.41 3.00 4.82
C ILE A 489 12.26 2.39 5.93
N CYS A 490 13.54 2.13 5.63
CA CYS A 490 14.57 1.89 6.63
C CYS A 490 15.00 3.24 7.22
N THR A 491 14.98 3.38 8.54
CA THR A 491 15.43 4.59 9.23
C THR A 491 16.85 4.46 9.78
N ILE A 492 17.47 3.29 9.63
CA ILE A 492 18.82 3.05 10.10
C ILE A 492 19.79 3.79 9.20
N PHE A 493 20.79 4.42 9.79
CA PHE A 493 21.93 4.99 9.08
C PHE A 493 23.18 4.94 9.95
N THR A 494 24.32 5.00 9.30
CA THR A 494 25.62 5.14 9.96
C THR A 494 26.00 6.62 10.00
N ASP A 495 26.22 7.16 11.19
CA ASP A 495 26.63 8.55 11.36
C ASP A 495 28.11 8.78 10.97
N LYS A 496 28.57 10.02 11.09
CA LYS A 496 29.95 10.40 10.75
C LYS A 496 31.01 9.73 11.62
N ASP A 497 30.61 9.29 12.82
CA ASP A 497 31.47 8.66 13.81
C ASP A 497 31.47 7.13 13.66
N GLY A 498 30.74 6.59 12.66
CA GLY A 498 30.62 5.15 12.42
C GLY A 498 29.56 4.46 13.29
N ASN A 499 28.76 5.21 14.05
CA ASN A 499 27.74 4.64 14.92
C ASN A 499 26.42 4.46 14.17
N MET A 500 25.83 3.28 14.32
CA MET A 500 24.49 2.99 13.80
C MET A 500 23.43 3.69 14.65
N LYS A 501 22.58 4.50 14.00
CA LYS A 501 21.49 5.28 14.62
C LYS A 501 20.22 5.16 13.79
N THR A 502 19.08 5.51 14.38
CA THR A 502 17.83 5.69 13.66
C THR A 502 17.63 7.15 13.27
N GLY A 503 16.85 7.41 12.22
CA GLY A 503 16.48 8.75 11.77
C GLY A 503 15.69 9.57 12.80
N PHE A 504 15.23 8.93 13.89
CA PHE A 504 14.65 9.58 15.08
C PHE A 504 15.72 10.18 16.00
N ALA A 505 16.92 9.62 16.02
CA ALA A 505 18.03 10.07 16.88
C ALA A 505 18.94 11.11 16.18
N GLY A 506 18.96 11.13 14.85
CA GLY A 506 19.82 12.03 14.08
C GLY A 506 19.35 12.28 12.65
N ARG A 507 20.02 13.22 11.99
CA ARG A 507 19.82 13.51 10.55
C ARG A 507 20.52 12.43 9.74
N MET A 508 19.77 11.70 8.93
CA MET A 508 20.31 10.58 8.15
C MET A 508 21.27 11.00 7.03
N GLY A 509 21.12 12.21 6.48
CA GLY A 509 21.93 12.67 5.35
C GLY A 509 21.65 11.88 4.08
N ASN A 510 22.66 11.68 3.25
CA ASN A 510 22.53 11.14 1.88
C ASN A 510 22.88 9.65 1.72
N ARG A 511 23.38 8.99 2.76
CA ARG A 511 23.70 7.54 2.75
C ARG A 511 22.53 6.77 3.34
N ILE A 512 21.45 6.74 2.57
CA ILE A 512 20.19 6.12 2.98
C ILE A 512 19.73 5.14 1.91
N ALA A 513 19.03 4.11 2.37
CA ALA A 513 18.42 3.16 1.47
C ALA A 513 17.24 3.79 0.71
N ALA A 514 17.05 3.38 -0.53
CA ALA A 514 15.80 3.67 -1.24
C ALA A 514 14.64 2.91 -0.56
N PRO A 515 13.43 3.50 -0.50
CA PRO A 515 12.29 2.82 0.08
C PRO A 515 11.85 1.67 -0.81
N ARG A 516 11.22 0.66 -0.22
CA ARG A 516 10.53 -0.40 -0.97
C ARG A 516 9.03 -0.11 -1.00
N LEU A 517 8.39 -0.36 -2.14
CA LEU A 517 6.95 -0.20 -2.30
C LEU A 517 6.26 -1.56 -2.12
N LEU A 518 5.12 -1.59 -1.45
CA LEU A 518 4.25 -2.76 -1.40
C LEU A 518 3.00 -2.45 -2.21
N LYS A 519 2.74 -3.25 -3.24
CA LYS A 519 1.69 -2.97 -4.24
C LYS A 519 0.83 -4.20 -4.48
N LEU A 520 -0.44 -3.96 -4.81
CA LEU A 520 -1.27 -5.00 -5.38
C LEU A 520 -0.88 -5.25 -6.84
N SER A 521 -1.20 -6.45 -7.33
CA SER A 521 -1.13 -6.72 -8.75
C SER A 521 -2.21 -5.86 -9.45
N PRO A 522 -2.04 -5.50 -10.74
CA PRO A 522 -3.09 -4.82 -11.49
C PRO A 522 -4.43 -5.56 -11.41
N LEU A 523 -4.40 -6.89 -11.47
CA LEU A 523 -5.59 -7.73 -11.34
C LEU A 523 -6.25 -7.59 -9.97
N ASP A 524 -5.50 -7.76 -8.89
CA ASP A 524 -6.05 -7.68 -7.53
C ASP A 524 -6.52 -6.26 -7.20
N SER A 525 -5.80 -5.23 -7.65
CA SER A 525 -6.23 -3.84 -7.47
C SER A 525 -7.55 -3.55 -8.19
N HIS A 526 -7.74 -4.09 -9.40
CA HIS A 526 -9.01 -3.97 -10.12
C HIS A 526 -10.13 -4.76 -9.44
N LEU A 527 -9.85 -5.98 -8.96
CA LEU A 527 -10.82 -6.83 -8.26
C LEU A 527 -11.25 -6.26 -6.90
N ALA A 528 -10.43 -5.41 -6.27
CA ALA A 528 -10.82 -4.69 -5.05
C ALA A 528 -11.99 -3.70 -5.28
N GLY A 529 -12.30 -3.37 -6.54
CA GLY A 529 -13.47 -2.59 -6.93
C GLY A 529 -13.35 -1.11 -6.62
N ALA A 530 -14.48 -0.43 -6.40
CA ALA A 530 -14.54 1.02 -6.19
C ALA A 530 -13.80 1.50 -4.93
N ASN A 531 -13.61 0.63 -3.93
CA ASN A 531 -12.89 0.92 -2.69
C ASN A 531 -11.47 0.34 -2.70
N ASN A 532 -10.76 0.43 -3.83
CA ASN A 532 -9.41 -0.13 -4.02
C ASN A 532 -8.27 0.64 -3.33
N LYS A 533 -8.60 1.57 -2.42
CA LYS A 533 -7.60 2.36 -1.69
C LYS A 533 -7.07 1.59 -0.49
N PHE A 534 -5.75 1.63 -0.30
CA PHE A 534 -5.11 1.13 0.91
C PHE A 534 -5.50 1.95 2.14
N ARG A 535 -5.75 1.26 3.25
CA ARG A 535 -6.06 1.85 4.55
C ARG A 535 -5.34 1.09 5.66
N ASN A 536 -4.94 1.84 6.69
CA ASN A 536 -4.46 1.34 7.98
C ASN A 536 -3.36 0.28 7.87
N ALA A 537 -2.30 0.52 7.10
CA ALA A 537 -1.18 -0.41 7.10
C ALA A 537 -0.46 -0.38 8.46
N GLN A 538 -0.25 -1.56 9.04
CA GLN A 538 0.31 -1.75 10.37
C GLN A 538 1.24 -2.96 10.40
N PHE A 539 2.28 -2.88 11.24
CA PHE A 539 3.10 -4.03 11.57
C PHE A 539 2.38 -4.96 12.55
N SER A 540 2.72 -6.25 12.54
CA SER A 540 2.30 -7.17 13.60
C SER A 540 2.66 -6.63 14.99
N TRP A 541 1.79 -6.72 15.98
CA TRP A 541 1.93 -5.91 17.18
C TRP A 541 2.89 -6.52 18.22
N VAL A 542 4.07 -5.90 18.36
CA VAL A 542 5.10 -6.24 19.36
C VAL A 542 5.35 -5.04 20.27
N THR A 543 5.57 -5.27 21.57
CA THR A 543 5.96 -4.22 22.53
C THR A 543 7.15 -4.58 23.42
N GLU A 544 7.95 -5.56 23.02
CA GLU A 544 9.11 -6.03 23.79
C GLU A 544 10.41 -5.73 23.05
N ASN A 545 11.39 -5.17 23.76
CA ASN A 545 12.71 -4.92 23.20
C ASN A 545 13.38 -6.24 22.79
N GLY A 546 13.97 -6.27 21.59
CA GLY A 546 14.66 -7.43 21.05
C GLY A 546 13.77 -8.41 20.28
N LYS A 547 12.44 -8.28 20.38
CA LYS A 547 11.51 -8.93 19.43
C LYS A 547 11.29 -8.05 18.21
N GLN A 548 11.04 -8.69 17.07
CA GLN A 548 10.77 -8.01 15.80
C GLN A 548 9.39 -8.39 15.29
N GLU A 549 8.74 -7.43 14.67
CA GLU A 549 7.54 -7.62 13.87
C GLU A 549 7.83 -8.54 12.67
N ARG A 550 6.83 -9.30 12.25
CA ARG A 550 6.97 -10.34 11.21
C ARG A 550 6.10 -10.12 10.00
N HIS A 551 5.04 -9.34 10.13
CA HIS A 551 4.08 -9.10 9.07
C HIS A 551 3.71 -7.63 8.98
N ILE A 552 3.34 -7.23 7.77
CA ILE A 552 2.66 -5.96 7.49
C ILE A 552 1.28 -6.33 6.97
N VAL A 553 0.23 -5.78 7.58
CA VAL A 553 -1.15 -5.95 7.12
C VAL A 553 -1.74 -4.61 6.74
N ALA A 554 -2.52 -4.57 5.66
CA ALA A 554 -3.30 -3.41 5.26
C ALA A 554 -4.68 -3.83 4.74
N THR A 555 -5.64 -2.92 4.84
CA THR A 555 -6.99 -3.11 4.29
C THR A 555 -7.10 -2.46 2.90
N VAL A 556 -7.69 -3.17 1.93
CA VAL A 556 -8.03 -2.63 0.61
C VAL A 556 -9.44 -3.07 0.26
N GLY A 557 -10.43 -2.19 0.46
CA GLY A 557 -11.84 -2.53 0.24
C GLY A 557 -12.27 -3.77 1.03
N LYS A 558 -12.44 -4.90 0.32
CA LYS A 558 -12.83 -6.19 0.89
C LYS A 558 -11.65 -7.13 1.21
N PHE A 559 -10.43 -6.67 0.99
CA PHE A 559 -9.22 -7.47 1.13
C PHE A 559 -8.44 -7.06 2.38
N SER A 560 -8.02 -8.04 3.18
CA SER A 560 -6.89 -7.86 4.07
C SER A 560 -5.65 -8.41 3.38
N VAL A 561 -4.70 -7.52 3.10
CA VAL A 561 -3.48 -7.82 2.34
C VAL A 561 -2.33 -7.94 3.31
N ILE A 562 -1.63 -9.07 3.30
CA ILE A 562 -0.63 -9.44 4.31
C ILE A 562 0.69 -9.74 3.61
N TRP A 563 1.72 -8.97 3.93
CA TRP A 563 3.09 -9.22 3.51
C TRP A 563 3.90 -9.83 4.63
N ASN A 564 4.71 -10.83 4.29
CA ASN A 564 5.75 -11.30 5.20
C ASN A 564 6.89 -10.25 5.23
N PHE A 565 7.12 -9.68 6.40
CA PHE A 565 8.04 -8.55 6.53
C PHE A 565 9.50 -8.97 6.31
N GLN A 566 9.87 -10.21 6.65
CA GLN A 566 11.20 -10.72 6.38
C GLN A 566 11.45 -10.87 4.88
N GLN A 567 10.51 -11.45 4.13
CA GLN A 567 10.58 -11.54 2.67
C GLN A 567 10.64 -10.17 2.00
N VAL A 568 9.93 -9.19 2.55
CA VAL A 568 9.98 -7.82 2.03
C VAL A 568 11.37 -7.20 2.23
N LYS A 569 12.08 -7.50 3.33
CA LYS A 569 13.43 -6.97 3.61
C LYS A 569 14.53 -7.65 2.79
N ASP A 570 14.35 -8.93 2.47
CA ASP A 570 15.31 -9.72 1.68
C ASP A 570 15.56 -9.06 0.31
N GLY A 571 16.79 -8.58 0.07
CA GLY A 571 17.17 -7.93 -1.19
C GLY A 571 17.21 -8.88 -2.39
N SER A 572 17.33 -10.19 -2.13
CA SER A 572 17.38 -11.26 -3.14
C SER A 572 16.01 -11.81 -3.51
N HIS A 573 14.95 -11.31 -2.88
CA HIS A 573 13.58 -11.76 -3.11
C HIS A 573 13.16 -11.61 -4.59
N GLU A 574 12.49 -12.64 -5.14
CA GLU A 574 12.11 -12.72 -6.56
C GLU A 574 11.35 -11.48 -7.06
N CYS A 575 10.44 -10.96 -6.22
CA CYS A 575 9.71 -9.73 -6.49
C CYS A 575 10.59 -8.54 -6.95
N TYR A 576 11.87 -8.45 -6.57
CA TYR A 576 12.76 -7.33 -6.92
C TYR A 576 13.63 -7.59 -8.15
N ARG A 577 13.56 -8.79 -8.73
CA ARG A 577 14.38 -9.16 -9.87
C ARG A 577 13.97 -8.35 -11.10
N ASN A 578 14.96 -7.80 -11.82
CA ASN A 578 14.77 -7.09 -13.09
C ASN A 578 13.81 -5.88 -13.03
N GLN A 579 13.60 -5.30 -11.83
CA GLN A 579 12.82 -4.08 -11.68
C GLN A 579 13.67 -2.83 -11.94
N GLN A 580 13.06 -1.87 -12.61
CA GLN A 580 13.61 -0.53 -12.80
C GLN A 580 12.96 0.42 -11.78
N GLY A 581 13.71 1.39 -11.27
CA GLY A 581 13.22 2.35 -10.28
C GLY A 581 13.06 1.74 -8.88
N LEU A 582 12.04 2.20 -8.14
CA LEU A 582 11.85 1.78 -6.75
C LEU A 582 11.37 0.32 -6.67
N LYS A 583 12.14 -0.50 -5.95
CA LYS A 583 11.84 -1.91 -5.68
C LYS A 583 10.42 -2.05 -5.10
N SER A 584 9.59 -2.85 -5.78
CA SER A 584 8.18 -3.07 -5.47
C SER A 584 7.89 -4.54 -5.20
N CYS A 585 7.28 -4.86 -4.06
CA CYS A 585 6.90 -6.21 -3.67
C CYS A 585 5.40 -6.47 -3.91
N TYR A 586 5.13 -7.54 -4.66
CA TYR A 586 3.80 -8.07 -4.99
C TYR A 586 3.52 -9.42 -4.31
N CYS A 587 4.38 -9.80 -3.37
CA CYS A 587 4.41 -11.11 -2.74
C CYS A 587 3.62 -11.02 -1.41
N TYR A 588 2.30 -11.20 -1.50
CA TYR A 588 1.35 -11.07 -0.38
C TYR A 588 0.29 -12.16 -0.38
N LYS A 589 -0.45 -12.24 0.73
CA LYS A 589 -1.67 -13.04 0.87
C LYS A 589 -2.88 -12.12 0.98
N ILE A 590 -3.98 -12.52 0.37
CA ILE A 590 -5.28 -11.84 0.51
C ILE A 590 -6.22 -12.72 1.32
N VAL A 591 -6.82 -12.13 2.36
CA VAL A 591 -8.05 -12.63 2.98
C VAL A 591 -9.22 -11.81 2.44
N LEU A 592 -10.12 -12.48 1.71
CA LEU A 592 -11.31 -11.86 1.11
C LEU A 592 -12.49 -11.89 2.07
N ARG A 593 -13.27 -10.82 2.09
CA ARG A 593 -14.59 -10.75 2.75
C ARG A 593 -15.70 -10.39 1.77
N ASP A 594 -16.93 -10.71 2.17
CA ASP A 594 -18.13 -10.38 1.39
C ASP A 594 -18.42 -8.87 1.44
N ASP A 595 -18.16 -8.26 2.59
CA ASP A 595 -18.32 -6.83 2.85
C ASP A 595 -16.97 -6.09 2.87
N SER A 596 -17.04 -4.77 2.73
CA SER A 596 -15.84 -3.93 2.92
C SER A 596 -15.34 -4.08 4.35
N ILE A 597 -14.05 -4.34 4.50
CA ILE A 597 -13.40 -4.50 5.81
C ILE A 597 -13.32 -3.11 6.46
N VAL A 598 -13.73 -3.02 7.71
CA VAL A 598 -13.59 -1.80 8.51
C VAL A 598 -12.12 -1.64 8.89
N GLU A 599 -11.55 -2.68 9.51
CA GLU A 599 -10.18 -2.71 10.00
C GLU A 599 -9.65 -4.15 10.02
N SER A 600 -8.35 -4.33 9.74
CA SER A 600 -7.64 -5.59 9.90
C SER A 600 -6.31 -5.36 10.63
N ARG A 601 -6.09 -6.12 11.71
CA ARG A 601 -4.94 -5.92 12.60
C ARG A 601 -4.56 -7.20 13.32
N PHE A 602 -3.26 -7.42 13.51
CA PHE A 602 -2.76 -8.52 14.35
C PHE A 602 -2.97 -8.20 15.83
N MET A 603 -3.36 -9.22 16.60
CA MET A 603 -3.36 -9.16 18.06
C MET A 603 -1.93 -8.98 18.59
N HIS A 604 -1.82 -8.57 19.85
CA HIS A 604 -0.55 -8.44 20.54
C HIS A 604 0.22 -9.77 20.58
N ASP A 605 1.54 -9.74 20.40
CA ASP A 605 2.42 -10.91 20.28
C ASP A 605 2.31 -11.90 21.47
N LYS A 606 1.91 -11.43 22.65
CA LYS A 606 1.60 -12.28 23.82
C LYS A 606 0.57 -13.39 23.53
N PHE A 607 -0.27 -13.22 22.51
CA PHE A 607 -1.27 -14.20 22.09
C PHE A 607 -0.74 -15.19 21.05
N ALA A 608 0.51 -15.04 20.61
CA ALA A 608 1.18 -16.05 19.83
C ALA A 608 1.37 -17.32 20.66
N VAL A 609 1.19 -18.49 20.04
CA VAL A 609 1.33 -19.80 20.68
C VAL A 609 2.46 -20.61 20.07
N THR A 610 2.90 -21.67 20.75
CA THR A 610 4.04 -22.48 20.29
C THR A 610 3.84 -23.08 18.89
N ASP A 611 2.60 -23.43 18.52
CA ASP A 611 2.27 -24.02 17.22
C ASP A 611 2.01 -22.99 16.09
N SER A 612 1.82 -21.72 16.45
CA SER A 612 1.66 -20.59 15.53
C SER A 612 2.43 -19.42 16.14
N PRO A 613 3.69 -19.20 15.70
CA PRO A 613 4.58 -18.26 16.39
C PRO A 613 4.08 -16.81 16.30
N GLU A 614 2.99 -16.56 15.58
CA GLU A 614 2.40 -15.26 15.34
C GLU A 614 1.05 -15.14 16.04
N ALA A 615 0.77 -13.96 16.55
CA ALA A 615 -0.53 -13.67 17.13
C ALA A 615 -1.61 -13.69 16.02
N PRO A 616 -2.86 -14.02 16.37
CA PRO A 616 -3.95 -14.07 15.41
C PRO A 616 -4.18 -12.73 14.69
N LEU A 617 -4.57 -12.80 13.41
CA LEU A 617 -5.08 -11.67 12.65
C LEU A 617 -6.58 -11.52 12.91
N VAL A 618 -7.00 -10.32 13.31
CA VAL A 618 -8.42 -9.97 13.48
C VAL A 618 -8.87 -9.13 12.30
N ILE A 619 -10.03 -9.48 11.73
CA ILE A 619 -10.67 -8.75 10.64
C ILE A 619 -12.08 -8.38 11.08
N ALA A 620 -12.39 -7.08 11.09
CA ALA A 620 -13.72 -6.57 11.34
C ALA A 620 -14.37 -6.08 10.04
N THR A 621 -15.58 -6.55 9.76
CA THR A 621 -16.51 -5.95 8.79
C THR A 621 -17.64 -5.27 9.56
N PRO A 622 -18.54 -4.50 8.92
CA PRO A 622 -19.63 -3.83 9.64
C PRO A 622 -20.50 -4.80 10.44
N MET A 623 -20.65 -6.05 9.99
CA MET A 623 -21.59 -7.00 10.61
C MET A 623 -20.90 -8.14 11.37
N LYS A 624 -19.59 -8.31 11.21
CA LYS A 624 -18.87 -9.49 11.70
C LYS A 624 -17.47 -9.15 12.15
N VAL A 625 -16.98 -9.94 13.09
CA VAL A 625 -15.57 -9.98 13.43
C VAL A 625 -15.07 -11.41 13.33
N SER A 626 -13.88 -11.59 12.77
CA SER A 626 -13.32 -12.91 12.58
C SER A 626 -11.85 -12.92 12.92
N SER A 627 -11.36 -14.08 13.34
CA SER A 627 -9.97 -14.27 13.75
C SER A 627 -9.31 -15.39 12.94
N PHE A 628 -8.07 -15.16 12.55
CA PHE A 628 -7.27 -16.09 11.76
C PHE A 628 -5.96 -16.40 12.46
N SER A 629 -5.62 -17.68 12.56
CA SER A 629 -4.29 -18.11 12.92
C SER A 629 -3.41 -18.28 11.68
N MET A 630 -2.12 -18.01 11.82
CA MET A 630 -1.12 -18.32 10.79
C MET A 630 -0.50 -19.67 11.12
N SER A 631 -1.02 -20.75 10.53
CA SER A 631 -0.49 -22.09 10.81
C SER A 631 0.79 -22.36 10.01
N ASN A 632 1.81 -22.91 10.67
CA ASN A 632 3.01 -23.45 10.01
C ASN A 632 2.83 -24.92 9.58
N ARG A 633 1.65 -25.52 9.81
CA ARG A 633 1.38 -26.94 9.60
C ARG A 633 0.29 -27.16 8.56
N ARG A 634 0.56 -28.15 7.69
CA ARG A 634 -0.41 -28.78 6.79
C ARG A 634 -1.43 -29.59 7.56
#